data_AF-A0A368NLX3-F1
#
_entry.id   AF-A0A368NLX3-F1
#
_cell.length_a   1.000
_cell.length_b   1.000
_cell.length_c   1.000
_cell.angle_alpha   90.00
_cell.angle_beta   90.00
_cell.angle_gamma   90.00
#
_symmetry.space_group_name_H-M   'P 1'
#
loop_
_entity.id
_entity.type
_entity.pdbx_description
1 polymer ?
#
loop_
_entity_poly.entity_id
_entity_poly.type
_entity_poly.pdbx_seq_one_letter_code
_entity_poly.pdbx_strand_id
1 'polypeptide(L)' 'METLDLKLPCSDVTLILDALRHYIAYINDLDDDAVDEDTLSDLLNDNEVLKGLESSIALQFAEKFGEY' A
#
# COMPACT_ATOMS: atom_id res chain seq x y z
N MET A 1 14.28 11.97 4.25
CA MET A 1 13.44 11.39 5.32
C MET A 1 14.14 10.12 5.76
N GLU A 2 14.54 10.02 7.02
CA GLU A 2 15.11 8.77 7.55
C GLU A 2 13.98 7.74 7.68
N THR A 3 14.16 6.57 7.06
CA THR A 3 13.25 5.44 7.15
C THR A 3 13.22 4.97 8.59
N LEU A 4 12.08 5.08 9.28
CA LEU A 4 11.92 4.53 10.64
C LEU A 4 12.15 3.01 10.57
N ASP A 5 13.26 2.54 11.13
CA ASP A 5 13.57 1.10 11.28
C ASP A 5 12.78 0.53 12.47
N LEU A 6 11.45 0.48 12.30
CA LEU A 6 10.52 -0.11 13.26
C LEU A 6 10.50 -1.63 13.05
N LYS A 7 11.24 -2.38 13.87
CA LYS A 7 10.96 -3.81 14.09
C LYS A 7 9.66 -3.94 14.87
N LEU A 8 8.54 -3.76 14.17
CA LEU A 8 7.23 -4.00 14.73
C LEU A 8 7.13 -5.49 15.15
N PRO A 9 6.56 -5.80 16.32
CA PRO A 9 6.30 -7.19 16.71
C PRO A 9 5.40 -7.84 15.66
N CYS A 10 5.65 -9.12 15.31
CA CYS A 10 4.90 -9.88 14.29
C CYS A 10 3.40 -10.05 14.62
N SER A 11 2.67 -8.95 14.59
CA SER A 11 1.21 -8.88 14.61
C SER A 11 0.72 -8.89 13.17
N ASP A 12 -0.52 -9.35 12.95
CA ASP A 12 -1.11 -9.40 11.60
C ASP A 12 -1.04 -8.03 10.89
N VAL A 13 -1.20 -6.93 11.65
CA VAL A 13 -1.06 -5.56 11.12
C VAL A 13 0.35 -5.29 10.62
N THR A 14 1.37 -5.78 11.32
CA THR A 14 2.77 -5.59 10.93
C THR A 14 3.09 -6.34 9.64
N LEU A 15 2.58 -7.56 9.50
CA LEU A 15 2.75 -8.35 8.28
C LEU A 15 2.06 -7.68 7.09
N ILE A 16 0.87 -7.10 7.29
CA ILE A 16 0.17 -6.35 6.24
C ILE A 16 0.98 -5.12 5.81
N LEU A 17 1.50 -4.34 6.77
CA LEU A 17 2.31 -3.16 6.47
C LEU A 17 3.62 -3.53 5.77
N ASP A 18 4.28 -4.62 6.17
CA ASP A 18 5.49 -5.09 5.51
C ASP A 18 5.22 -5.62 4.10
N ALA A 19 4.10 -6.32 3.88
CA ALA A 19 3.67 -6.74 2.55
C ALA A 19 3.43 -5.55 1.62
N LEU A 20 2.77 -4.48 2.11
CA LEU A 20 2.61 -3.24 1.35
C LEU A 20 3.95 -2.59 1.02
N ARG A 21 4.90 -2.57 1.97
CA ARG A 21 6.25 -2.06 1.74
C ARG A 21 6.98 -2.84 0.64
N HIS A 22 6.88 -4.17 0.66
CA HIS A 22 7.45 -5.03 -0.36
C HIS A 22 6.83 -4.80 -1.74
N TYR A 23 5.52 -4.60 -1.80
CA TYR A 23 4.81 -4.30 -3.04
C TYR A 23 5.22 -2.94 -3.64
N ILE A 24 5.39 -1.91 -2.80
CA ILE A 24 5.93 -0.61 -3.23
C ILE A 24 7.37 -0.75 -3.77
N ALA A 25 8.21 -1.55 -3.10
CA ALA A 25 9.57 -1.82 -3.58
C ALA A 25 9.55 -2.52 -4.95
N TYR A 26 8.69 -3.53 -5.13
CA TYR A 26 8.47 -4.18 -6.42
C TYR A 26 8.13 -3.17 -7.51
N ILE A 27 7.16 -2.28 -7.29
CA ILE A 27 6.77 -1.25 -8.27
C ILE A 27 7.94 -0.33 -8.60
N ASN A 28 8.72 0.12 -7.60
CA ASN A 28 9.86 1.01 -7.82
C ASN A 28 11.01 0.36 -8.58
N ASP A 29 11.13 -0.96 -8.50
CA ASP A 29 12.17 -1.75 -9.16
C ASP A 29 11.73 -2.27 -10.55
N LEU A 30 10.48 -1.99 -10.97
CA LEU A 30 10.02 -2.32 -12.32
C LEU A 30 10.72 -1.46 -13.36
N ASP A 31 11.09 -2.08 -14.48
CA ASP A 31 11.59 -1.42 -15.67
C ASP A 31 10.42 -1.13 -16.60
N ASP A 32 10.09 0.15 -16.79
CA ASP A 32 8.95 0.62 -17.58
C ASP A 32 8.93 0.04 -19.01
N ASP A 33 10.10 -0.25 -19.59
CA ASP A 33 10.22 -0.81 -20.94
C ASP A 33 10.03 -2.34 -21.00
N ALA A 34 10.01 -3.02 -19.84
CA ALA A 34 9.92 -4.47 -19.73
C ALA A 34 8.59 -4.97 -19.15
N VAL A 35 7.71 -4.07 -18.70
CA VAL A 35 6.38 -4.41 -18.17
C VAL A 35 5.43 -4.75 -19.31
N ASP A 36 4.86 -5.95 -19.29
CA ASP A 36 3.82 -6.35 -20.23
C ASP A 36 2.45 -5.72 -19.89
N GLU A 37 1.57 -5.70 -20.89
CA GLU A 37 0.23 -5.07 -20.79
C GLU A 37 -0.63 -5.67 -19.68
N ASP A 38 -0.55 -6.99 -19.47
CA ASP A 38 -1.33 -7.67 -18.44
C ASP A 38 -0.86 -7.23 -17.04
N THR A 39 0.45 -7.20 -16.83
CA THR A 39 1.06 -6.72 -15.58
C THR A 39 0.70 -5.26 -15.32
N LEU A 40 0.73 -4.40 -16.34
CA LEU A 40 0.32 -3.01 -16.21
C LEU A 40 -1.16 -2.88 -15.83
N SER A 41 -2.03 -3.68 -16.44
CA SER A 41 -3.46 -3.73 -16.12
C SER A 41 -3.70 -4.15 -14.67
N ASP A 42 -2.97 -5.16 -14.19
CA ASP A 42 -3.05 -5.61 -12.79
C ASP A 42 -2.61 -4.51 -11.82
N LEU A 43 -1.49 -3.82 -12.10
CA LEU A 43 -1.01 -2.69 -11.29
C LEU A 43 -2.02 -1.53 -11.22
N LEU A 44 -2.72 -1.25 -12.32
CA LEU A 44 -3.77 -0.23 -12.36
C LEU A 44 -5.00 -0.64 -11.54
N ASN A 45 -5.39 -1.90 -11.60
CA ASN A 45 -6.49 -2.42 -10.77
C ASN A 45 -6.13 -2.37 -9.27
N ASP A 46 -4.91 -2.80 -8.93
CA ASP A 46 -4.41 -2.74 -7.56
C ASP A 46 -4.40 -1.29 -7.02
N ASN A 47 -4.05 -0.31 -7.87
CA ASN A 47 -4.10 1.11 -7.51
C ASN A 47 -5.51 1.56 -7.13
N GLU A 48 -6.53 1.19 -7.90
CA GLU A 48 -7.92 1.55 -7.60
C GLU A 48 -8.42 0.88 -6.31
N VAL A 49 -8.02 -0.38 -6.06
CA VAL A 49 -8.32 -1.07 -4.81
C VAL A 49 -7.68 -0.34 -3.61
N LEU A 50 -6.42 0.09 -3.73
CA LEU A 50 -5.72 0.82 -2.67
C LEU A 50 -6.38 2.17 -2.36
N LYS A 51 -6.85 2.92 -3.36
CA LYS A 51 -7.63 4.16 -3.16
C LYS A 51 -8.94 3.90 -2.41
N GLY A 52 -9.61 2.79 -2.72
CA GLY A 52 -10.82 2.37 -2.01
C GLY A 52 -10.55 2.02 -0.54
N LEU A 53 -9.44 1.34 -0.27
CA LEU A 53 -8.99 1.03 1.08
C LEU A 53 -8.64 2.30 1.87
N GLU A 54 -7.89 3.23 1.27
CA GLU A 54 -7.56 4.52 1.86
C GLU A 54 -8.83 5.27 2.27
N SER A 55 -9.80 5.38 1.34
CA SER A 55 -11.09 6.03 1.58
C SER A 55 -11.85 5.38 2.74
N SER A 56 -11.83 4.05 2.82
CA SER A 56 -12.49 3.29 3.90
C SER A 56 -11.80 3.52 5.25
N ILE A 57 -10.47 3.56 5.29
CA ILE A 57 -9.70 3.85 6.50
C ILE A 57 -9.97 5.29 6.96
N ALA A 58 -9.97 6.25 6.03
CA ALA A 58 -10.26 7.65 6.33
C ALA A 58 -11.67 7.82 6.92
N LEU A 59 -12.68 7.16 6.34
CA LEU A 59 -14.05 7.17 6.85
C LEU A 59 -14.12 6.59 8.27
N GLN A 60 -13.54 5.42 8.50
CA GLN A 60 -13.51 4.79 9.82
C GLN A 60 -12.78 5.64 10.88
N PHE A 61 -11.71 6.33 10.47
CA PHE A 61 -11.00 7.24 11.35
C PHE A 61 -11.87 8.45 11.72
N ALA A 62 -12.52 9.06 10.73
CA ALA A 62 -13.42 10.19 10.94
C ALA A 62 -14.62 9.82 11.83
N GLU A 63 -15.20 8.63 11.65
CA GLU A 63 -16.28 8.12 12.50
C GLU A 63 -15.86 7.97 13.97
N LYS A 64 -14.62 7.53 14.21
CA LYS A 64 -14.12 7.24 15.56
C LYS A 64 -13.56 8.46 16.29
N PHE A 65 -12.91 9.37 15.57
CA PHE A 65 -12.15 10.48 16.15
C PHE A 65 -12.67 11.87 15.75
N GLY A 66 -13.65 11.95 14.85
CA GLY A 66 -14.16 13.20 14.26
C GLY A 66 -13.44 13.56 12.96
N GLU A 67 -14.02 14.47 12.17
CA GLU A 67 -13.33 15.07 11.01
C GLU A 67 -12.09 15.84 11.49
N TYR A 68 -10.97 15.63 10.80
CA TYR A 68 -9.70 16.35 11.04
C TYR A 68 -9.61 17.59 10.16
#